data_AF-A0A521DVE6-F1
#
_entry.id   AF-A0A521DVE6-F1
#
_cell.length_a   1.000
_cell.length_b   1.000
_cell.length_c   1.000
_cell.angle_alpha   90.00
_cell.angle_beta   90.00
_cell.angle_gamma   90.00
#
_symmetry.space_group_name_H-M   'P 1'
#
loop_
_entity.id
_entity.type
_entity.pdbx_description
1 polymer ?
#
loop_
_entity_poly.entity_id
_entity_poly.type
_entity_poly.pdbx_seq_one_letter_code
_entity_poly.pdbx_strand_id
1 'polypeptide(L)'
;MSAKGSRGSESSQTRERDARPPTLAVVVSLVAAAVATLAALVADPTGGAVVGASAVAFAGGSLLGSARVLSWGAATGIAGIALAAGFGGGAEPLLVAGVAVAVAWDVADHGLSLGRQVGRSARTRRNVAVHAGASLLAGALSAGVVYGTYVTAAGGQPIAALALLLFGGVVLASAFR
;
A
#
# COMPACT_ATOMS: atom_id res chain seq x y z
N MET A 1 42.78 22.76 24.75
CA MET A 1 42.48 21.41 24.21
C MET A 1 41.17 20.96 24.84
N SER A 2 40.18 20.31 24.22
CA SER A 2 39.81 20.04 22.83
C SER A 2 38.35 19.55 22.95
N ALA A 3 37.37 20.37 22.54
CA ALA A 3 35.94 20.00 22.62
C ALA A 3 35.18 20.35 21.32
N LYS A 4 35.90 20.42 20.20
CA LYS A 4 35.35 20.81 18.88
C LYS A 4 35.24 19.63 17.90
N GLY A 5 35.65 18.42 18.29
CA GLY A 5 35.78 17.27 17.39
C GLY A 5 34.53 16.41 17.16
N SER A 6 33.53 16.41 18.05
CA SER A 6 32.41 15.44 17.94
C SER A 6 31.29 15.86 16.98
N ARG A 7 30.93 17.16 16.93
CA ARG A 7 29.80 17.66 16.08
C ARG A 7 30.04 17.54 14.57
N GLY A 8 31.30 17.46 14.13
CA GLY A 8 31.66 17.26 12.71
C GLY A 8 31.44 15.82 12.23
N SER A 9 31.45 14.85 13.14
CA SER A 9 31.33 13.42 12.79
C SER A 9 29.88 12.94 12.63
N GLU A 10 28.94 13.46 13.43
CA GLU A 10 27.51 13.14 13.29
C GLU A 10 26.90 13.75 12.02
N SER A 11 27.32 14.97 11.67
CA SER A 11 26.84 15.67 10.48
C SER A 11 27.39 15.09 9.16
N SER A 12 28.55 14.42 9.21
CA SER A 12 29.10 13.67 8.07
C SER A 12 28.47 12.28 7.94
N GLN A 13 28.28 11.53 9.05
CA GLN A 13 27.58 10.25 9.02
C GLN A 13 26.12 10.34 8.54
N THR A 14 25.42 11.43 8.89
CA THR A 14 24.05 11.67 8.41
C THR A 14 24.01 12.02 6.92
N ARG A 15 25.09 12.61 6.39
CA ARG A 15 25.20 13.02 4.98
C ARG A 15 25.70 11.89 4.07
N GLU A 16 26.29 10.83 4.65
CA GLU A 16 26.80 9.65 3.92
C GLU A 16 25.75 8.55 3.72
N ARG A 17 24.66 8.53 4.51
CA ARG A 17 23.51 7.66 4.23
C ARG A 17 22.70 8.20 3.06
N ASP A 18 22.72 7.48 1.93
CA ASP A 18 21.77 7.71 0.83
C ASP A 18 20.35 7.42 1.32
N ALA A 19 19.59 8.48 1.62
CA ALA A 19 18.24 8.42 2.17
C ALA A 19 17.18 7.96 1.14
N ARG A 20 17.58 7.66 -0.10
CA ARG A 20 16.67 7.18 -1.14
C ARG A 20 16.09 5.81 -0.79
N PRO A 21 14.85 5.51 -1.22
CA PRO A 21 14.26 4.20 -1.03
C PRO A 21 15.10 3.09 -1.66
N PRO A 22 15.09 1.88 -1.07
CA PRO A 22 15.68 0.71 -1.69
C PRO A 22 14.96 0.38 -3.00
N THR A 23 15.73 0.15 -4.09
CA THR A 23 15.20 -0.06 -5.44
C THR A 23 14.21 -1.22 -5.51
N LEU A 24 14.41 -2.27 -4.71
CA LEU A 24 13.52 -3.43 -4.65
C LEU A 24 12.13 -3.06 -4.14
N ALA A 25 12.02 -2.17 -3.14
CA ALA A 25 10.72 -1.71 -2.65
C ALA A 25 9.97 -0.92 -3.74
N VAL A 26 10.68 -0.07 -4.48
CA VAL A 26 10.10 0.67 -5.61
C VAL A 26 9.60 -0.29 -6.69
N VAL A 27 10.41 -1.28 -7.09
CA VAL A 27 10.01 -2.26 -8.11
C VAL A 27 8.79 -3.07 -7.66
N VAL A 28 8.79 -3.60 -6.43
CA VAL A 28 7.66 -4.38 -5.92
C VAL A 28 6.39 -3.53 -5.82
N SER A 29 6.51 -2.28 -5.36
CA SER A 29 5.40 -1.33 -5.33
C SER A 29 4.82 -1.07 -6.73
N LEU A 30 5.68 -0.82 -7.73
CA LEU A 30 5.23 -0.56 -9.10
C LEU A 30 4.61 -1.79 -9.76
N VAL A 31 5.13 -2.99 -9.50
CA VAL A 31 4.52 -4.24 -9.97
C VAL A 31 3.12 -4.41 -9.36
N ALA A 32 2.96 -4.19 -8.05
CA ALA A 32 1.66 -4.25 -7.41
C ALA A 32 0.70 -3.17 -7.97
N ALA A 33 1.17 -1.95 -8.21
CA ALA A 33 0.36 -0.88 -8.80
C ALA A 33 -0.06 -1.19 -10.25
N ALA A 34 0.80 -1.86 -11.03
CA ALA A 34 0.45 -2.33 -12.37
C ALA A 34 -0.64 -3.41 -12.32
N VAL A 35 -0.52 -4.39 -11.41
CA VAL A 35 -1.57 -5.39 -11.17
C VAL A 35 -2.89 -4.73 -10.78
N ALA A 36 -2.85 -3.73 -9.89
CA ALA A 36 -4.03 -2.98 -9.51
C ALA A 36 -4.70 -2.28 -10.69
N THR A 37 -3.90 -1.63 -11.54
CA THR A 37 -4.38 -0.92 -12.72
C THR A 37 -5.02 -1.88 -13.72
N LEU A 38 -4.37 -2.99 -14.02
CA LEU A 38 -4.91 -4.01 -14.93
C LEU A 38 -6.22 -4.61 -14.41
N ALA A 39 -6.28 -4.96 -13.13
CA ALA A 39 -7.49 -5.48 -12.52
C ALA A 39 -8.63 -4.46 -12.55
N ALA A 40 -8.35 -3.19 -12.24
CA ALA A 40 -9.35 -2.13 -12.30
C ALA A 40 -9.82 -1.83 -13.73
N LEU A 41 -8.93 -1.89 -14.73
CA LEU A 41 -9.29 -1.77 -16.14
C LEU A 41 -10.21 -2.90 -16.62
N VAL A 42 -10.02 -4.11 -16.10
CA VAL A 42 -10.93 -5.25 -16.35
C VAL A 42 -12.31 -5.00 -15.72
N ALA A 43 -12.37 -4.32 -14.57
CA ALA A 43 -13.65 -3.97 -13.93
C ALA A 43 -14.38 -2.84 -14.69
N ASP A 44 -13.69 -1.76 -15.00
CA ASP A 44 -14.17 -0.62 -15.79
C ASP A 44 -12.98 0.20 -16.30
N PRO A 45 -12.89 0.51 -17.62
CA PRO A 45 -11.83 1.35 -18.18
C PRO A 45 -11.68 2.72 -17.51
N THR A 46 -12.79 3.36 -17.10
CA THR A 46 -12.77 4.73 -16.56
C THR A 46 -12.18 4.74 -15.15
N GLY A 47 -12.70 3.91 -14.26
CA GLY A 47 -12.11 3.73 -12.92
C GLY A 47 -10.69 3.17 -12.98
N GLY A 48 -10.41 2.25 -13.91
CA GLY A 48 -9.07 1.71 -14.15
C GLY A 48 -8.03 2.76 -14.55
N ALA A 49 -8.41 3.75 -15.37
CA ALA A 49 -7.53 4.86 -15.70
C ALA A 49 -7.18 5.72 -14.46
N VAL A 50 -8.15 5.95 -13.58
CA VAL A 50 -7.93 6.66 -12.31
C VAL A 50 -7.03 5.84 -11.37
N VAL A 51 -7.21 4.52 -11.30
CA VAL A 51 -6.28 3.64 -10.58
C VAL A 51 -4.87 3.73 -11.17
N GLY A 52 -4.72 3.79 -12.50
CA GLY A 52 -3.44 3.99 -13.16
C GLY A 52 -2.70 5.26 -12.72
N ALA A 53 -3.42 6.35 -12.42
CA ALA A 53 -2.82 7.57 -11.90
C ALA A 53 -2.16 7.37 -10.52
N SER A 54 -2.65 6.43 -9.71
CA SER A 54 -1.99 6.08 -8.43
C SER A 54 -0.59 5.49 -8.64
N ALA A 55 -0.36 4.73 -9.72
CA ALA A 55 0.97 4.18 -10.02
C ALA A 55 1.98 5.31 -10.31
N VAL A 56 1.55 6.36 -11.00
CA VAL A 56 2.36 7.57 -11.24
C VAL A 56 2.65 8.28 -9.93
N ALA A 57 1.65 8.40 -9.04
CA ALA A 57 1.85 8.98 -7.71
C ALA A 57 2.81 8.14 -6.85
N PHE A 58 2.76 6.80 -6.91
CA PHE A 58 3.69 5.94 -6.18
C PHE A 58 5.12 6.06 -6.69
N ALA A 59 5.30 6.09 -8.02
CA ALA A 59 6.60 6.36 -8.63
C ALA A 59 7.14 7.74 -8.21
N GLY A 60 6.32 8.79 -8.37
CA GLY A 60 6.68 10.16 -8.02
C GLY A 60 6.99 10.31 -6.53
N GLY A 61 6.13 9.80 -5.65
CA GLY A 61 6.29 9.85 -4.19
C GLY A 61 7.55 9.13 -3.71
N SER A 62 7.88 7.99 -4.33
CA SER A 62 9.13 7.27 -4.05
C SER A 62 10.37 8.05 -4.48
N LEU A 63 10.34 8.66 -5.67
CA LEU A 63 11.46 9.46 -6.19
C LEU A 63 11.65 10.77 -5.41
N LEU A 64 10.55 11.40 -5.01
CA LEU A 64 10.53 12.65 -4.24
C LEU A 64 10.78 12.44 -2.75
N GLY A 65 10.77 11.20 -2.25
CA GLY A 65 10.94 10.93 -0.83
C GLY A 65 9.72 11.34 0.02
N SER A 66 8.52 11.46 -0.58
CA SER A 66 7.36 12.12 0.02
C SER A 66 6.24 11.14 0.37
N ALA A 67 6.08 10.87 1.67
CA ALA A 67 4.97 10.07 2.19
C ALA A 67 3.61 10.69 1.85
N ARG A 68 3.53 12.03 1.80
CA ARG A 68 2.28 12.73 1.46
C ARG A 68 1.83 12.44 0.02
N VAL A 69 2.77 12.34 -0.92
CA VAL A 69 2.44 12.01 -2.32
C VAL A 69 1.99 10.55 -2.43
N LEU A 70 2.62 9.62 -1.71
CA LEU A 70 2.12 8.25 -1.61
C LEU A 70 0.70 8.22 -1.04
N SER A 71 0.43 9.05 -0.02
CA SER A 71 -0.89 9.11 0.60
C SER A 71 -1.99 9.57 -0.35
N TRP A 72 -1.71 10.60 -1.13
CA TRP A 72 -2.62 11.00 -2.21
C TRP A 72 -2.72 9.91 -3.29
N GLY A 73 -1.64 9.18 -3.54
CA GLY A 73 -1.60 8.04 -4.45
C GLY A 73 -2.64 6.97 -4.16
N ALA A 74 -2.69 6.35 -2.97
CA ALA A 74 -3.78 5.37 -2.74
C ALA A 74 -5.12 6.03 -2.51
N ALA A 75 -5.22 7.29 -2.07
CA ALA A 75 -6.52 7.97 -2.08
C ALA A 75 -7.08 8.01 -3.52
N THR A 76 -6.25 8.34 -4.50
CA THR A 76 -6.59 8.27 -5.93
C THR A 76 -6.89 6.84 -6.38
N GLY A 77 -6.10 5.85 -5.96
CA GLY A 77 -6.35 4.43 -6.28
C GLY A 77 -7.70 3.93 -5.75
N ILE A 78 -8.01 4.23 -4.49
CA ILE A 78 -9.29 3.89 -3.85
C ILE A 78 -10.44 4.62 -4.54
N ALA A 79 -10.28 5.90 -4.88
CA ALA A 79 -11.28 6.64 -5.64
C ALA A 79 -11.55 6.01 -7.01
N GLY A 80 -10.51 5.55 -7.71
CA GLY A 80 -10.65 4.85 -8.99
C GLY A 80 -11.40 3.52 -8.85
N ILE A 81 -11.13 2.75 -7.80
CA ILE A 81 -11.88 1.51 -7.48
C ILE A 81 -13.34 1.82 -7.18
N ALA A 82 -13.61 2.86 -6.38
CA ALA A 82 -14.97 3.29 -6.05
C ALA A 82 -15.74 3.76 -7.30
N LEU A 83 -15.08 4.47 -8.21
CA LEU A 83 -15.64 4.85 -9.51
C LEU A 83 -15.99 3.61 -10.34
N ALA A 84 -15.05 2.67 -10.51
CA ALA A 84 -15.30 1.43 -11.23
C ALA A 84 -16.46 0.61 -10.62
N ALA A 85 -16.55 0.55 -9.30
CA ALA A 85 -17.67 -0.07 -8.59
C ALA A 85 -19.01 0.65 -8.88
N GLY A 86 -19.01 1.99 -8.89
CA GLY A 86 -20.18 2.81 -9.21
C GLY A 86 -20.71 2.60 -10.64
N PHE A 87 -19.84 2.23 -11.57
CA PHE A 87 -20.22 1.85 -12.94
C PHE A 87 -20.60 0.37 -13.11
N GLY A 88 -20.68 -0.39 -12.01
CA GLY A 88 -21.07 -1.80 -12.04
C GLY A 88 -19.92 -2.77 -12.33
N GLY A 89 -18.68 -2.36 -12.10
CA GLY A 89 -17.52 -3.24 -12.23
C GLY A 89 -17.63 -4.49 -11.35
N GLY A 90 -17.10 -5.61 -11.83
CA GLY A 90 -17.17 -6.90 -11.13
C GLY A 90 -16.47 -6.88 -9.77
N ALA A 91 -17.05 -7.55 -8.77
CA ALA A 91 -16.50 -7.59 -7.41
C ALA A 91 -15.09 -8.22 -7.36
N GLU A 92 -14.85 -9.29 -8.12
CA GLU A 92 -13.57 -10.00 -8.17
C GLU A 92 -12.41 -9.11 -8.64
N PRO A 93 -12.46 -8.46 -9.83
CA PRO A 93 -11.38 -7.58 -10.26
C PRO A 93 -11.21 -6.36 -9.34
N LEU A 94 -12.28 -5.83 -8.74
CA LEU A 94 -12.19 -4.73 -7.77
C LEU A 94 -11.49 -5.13 -6.47
N LEU A 95 -11.70 -6.36 -6.00
CA LEU A 95 -10.99 -6.89 -4.83
C LEU A 95 -9.50 -7.06 -5.11
N VAL A 96 -9.15 -7.62 -6.29
CA VAL A 96 -7.75 -7.73 -6.73
C VAL A 96 -7.11 -6.35 -6.80
N ALA A 97 -7.81 -5.36 -7.38
CA ALA A 97 -7.33 -3.98 -7.45
C ALA A 97 -7.09 -3.40 -6.05
N GLY A 98 -8.03 -3.57 -5.12
CA GLY A 98 -7.92 -3.07 -3.75
C GLY A 98 -6.72 -3.63 -2.98
N VAL A 99 -6.55 -4.96 -3.00
CA VAL A 99 -5.39 -5.60 -2.36
C VAL A 99 -4.09 -5.12 -2.98
N ALA A 100 -4.02 -5.07 -4.31
CA ALA A 100 -2.82 -4.66 -5.02
C ALA A 100 -2.45 -3.18 -4.78
N VAL A 101 -3.42 -2.26 -4.69
CA VAL A 101 -3.19 -0.86 -4.29
C VAL A 101 -2.64 -0.79 -2.86
N ALA A 102 -3.23 -1.53 -1.93
CA ALA A 102 -2.79 -1.53 -0.53
C ALA A 102 -1.34 -2.01 -0.40
N VAL A 103 -1.00 -3.12 -1.07
CA VAL A 103 0.37 -3.65 -1.12
C VAL A 103 1.32 -2.65 -1.78
N ALA A 104 0.90 -2.01 -2.87
CA ALA A 104 1.73 -1.02 -3.57
C ALA A 104 2.10 0.16 -2.67
N TRP A 105 1.13 0.73 -1.94
CA TRP A 105 1.40 1.79 -0.97
C TRP A 105 2.30 1.30 0.15
N ASP A 106 1.94 0.19 0.81
CA ASP A 106 2.62 -0.28 2.01
C ASP A 106 4.11 -0.52 1.77
N VAL A 107 4.43 -1.17 0.65
CA VAL A 107 5.82 -1.40 0.25
C VAL A 107 6.55 -0.08 -0.07
N ALA A 108 5.88 0.90 -0.68
CA ALA A 108 6.47 2.20 -0.96
C ALA A 108 6.75 3.00 0.32
N ASP A 109 5.80 3.02 1.26
CA ASP A 109 5.94 3.72 2.53
C ASP A 109 7.00 3.08 3.43
N HIS A 110 7.02 1.75 3.51
CA HIS A 110 8.08 1.00 4.17
C HIS A 110 9.45 1.28 3.53
N GLY A 111 9.50 1.33 2.20
CA GLY A 111 10.70 1.72 1.45
C GLY A 111 11.22 3.12 1.81
N LEU A 112 10.34 4.11 1.96
CA LEU A 112 10.70 5.45 2.44
C LEU A 112 11.21 5.44 3.88
N SER A 113 10.58 4.65 4.75
CA SER A 113 11.01 4.50 6.15
C SER A 113 12.41 3.89 6.24
N LEU A 114 12.67 2.82 5.47
CA LEU A 114 13.97 2.16 5.39
C LEU A 114 15.06 3.07 4.82
N GLY A 115 14.75 3.84 3.78
CA GLY A 115 15.67 4.83 3.21
C GLY A 115 16.13 5.84 4.26
N ARG A 116 15.18 6.39 5.04
CA ARG A 116 15.47 7.36 6.11
C ARG A 116 16.25 6.75 7.28
N GLN A 117 15.94 5.53 7.70
CA GLN A 117 16.50 4.95 8.92
C GLN A 117 17.83 4.23 8.69
N VAL A 118 17.97 3.51 7.58
CA VAL A 118 19.07 2.54 7.37
C VAL A 118 19.95 2.91 6.16
N GLY A 119 19.42 3.71 5.24
CA GLY A 119 20.07 4.06 3.97
C GLY A 119 19.97 2.95 2.92
N ARG A 120 19.97 3.32 1.64
CA ARG A 120 19.78 2.42 0.48
C ARG A 120 20.70 1.19 0.45
N SER A 121 21.92 1.30 0.96
CA SER A 121 23.01 0.32 0.79
C SER A 121 22.97 -0.85 1.78
N ALA A 122 22.14 -0.79 2.83
CA ALA A 122 21.98 -1.89 3.76
C ALA A 122 21.30 -3.09 3.08
N ARG A 123 21.70 -4.32 3.46
CA ARG A 123 21.10 -5.57 2.98
C ARG A 123 19.67 -5.74 3.53
N THR A 124 18.72 -4.95 3.05
CA THR A 124 17.32 -4.93 3.50
C THR A 124 16.42 -5.89 2.72
N ARG A 125 16.96 -6.62 1.72
CA ARG A 125 16.18 -7.52 0.83
C ARG A 125 15.27 -8.49 1.58
N ARG A 126 15.79 -9.17 2.61
CA ARG A 126 15.00 -10.14 3.41
C ARG A 126 13.89 -9.45 4.19
N ASN A 127 14.17 -8.28 4.78
CA ASN A 127 13.17 -7.51 5.52
C ASN A 127 12.04 -7.03 4.59
N VAL A 128 12.39 -6.47 3.43
CA VAL A 128 11.41 -6.02 2.43
C VAL A 128 10.56 -7.19 1.94
N ALA A 129 11.17 -8.35 1.65
CA ALA A 129 10.44 -9.53 1.20
C ALA A 129 9.46 -10.07 2.25
N VAL A 130 9.89 -10.15 3.52
CA VAL A 130 9.03 -10.61 4.62
C VAL A 130 7.88 -9.64 4.86
N HIS A 131 8.16 -8.33 4.85
CA HIS A 131 7.13 -7.32 5.04
C HIS A 131 6.12 -7.33 3.90
N ALA A 132 6.59 -7.28 2.65
CA ALA A 132 5.72 -7.38 1.48
C ALA A 132 4.88 -8.68 1.47
N GLY A 133 5.48 -9.80 1.86
CA GLY A 133 4.78 -11.08 2.00
C GLY A 133 3.72 -11.05 3.10
N ALA A 134 4.01 -10.45 4.25
CA ALA A 134 3.06 -10.29 5.34
C ALA A 134 1.89 -9.36 4.96
N SER A 135 2.17 -8.25 4.29
CA SER A 135 1.15 -7.30 3.80
C SER A 135 0.27 -7.94 2.73
N LEU A 136 0.85 -8.74 1.83
CA LEU A 136 0.10 -9.50 0.85
C LEU A 136 -0.79 -10.57 1.51
N LEU A 137 -0.26 -11.31 2.49
CA LEU A 137 -1.03 -12.31 3.25
C LEU A 137 -2.21 -11.65 3.97
N ALA A 138 -1.96 -10.55 4.67
CA ALA A 138 -3.00 -9.79 5.37
C ALA A 138 -4.07 -9.32 4.38
N GLY A 139 -3.66 -8.72 3.26
CA GLY A 139 -4.58 -8.29 2.20
C GLY A 139 -5.41 -9.45 1.62
N ALA A 140 -4.80 -10.61 1.38
CA ALA A 140 -5.49 -11.79 0.88
C ALA A 140 -6.53 -12.34 1.88
N LEU A 141 -6.18 -12.40 3.17
CA LEU A 141 -7.11 -12.81 4.23
C LEU A 141 -8.29 -11.84 4.33
N SER A 142 -8.01 -10.53 4.33
CA SER A 142 -9.05 -9.51 4.33
C SER A 142 -9.96 -9.63 3.10
N ALA A 143 -9.40 -9.82 1.91
CA ALA A 143 -10.18 -10.02 0.68
C ALA A 143 -11.05 -11.29 0.75
N GLY A 144 -10.53 -12.37 1.33
CA GLY A 144 -11.31 -13.60 1.56
C GLY A 144 -12.53 -13.35 2.46
N VAL A 145 -12.36 -12.60 3.56
CA VAL A 145 -13.48 -12.23 4.45
C VAL A 145 -14.49 -11.34 3.72
N VAL A 146 -14.03 -10.32 2.98
CA VAL A 146 -14.91 -9.41 2.25
C VAL A 146 -15.68 -10.16 1.16
N TYR A 147 -15.00 -10.99 0.36
CA TYR A 147 -15.65 -11.77 -0.71
C TYR A 147 -16.60 -12.82 -0.14
N GLY A 148 -16.21 -13.53 0.92
CA GLY A 148 -17.08 -14.48 1.60
C GLY A 148 -18.34 -13.80 2.13
N THR A 149 -18.21 -12.59 2.66
CA THR A 149 -19.35 -11.76 3.08
C THR A 149 -20.22 -11.35 1.91
N TYR A 150 -19.62 -10.92 0.79
CA TYR A 150 -20.32 -10.54 -0.43
C TYR A 150 -21.16 -11.71 -0.99
N VAL A 151 -20.56 -12.89 -1.12
CA VAL A 151 -21.24 -14.10 -1.65
C VAL A 151 -22.35 -14.57 -0.71
N THR A 152 -22.13 -14.54 0.61
CA THR A 152 -23.15 -14.94 1.58
C THR A 152 -24.30 -13.93 1.68
N ALA A 153 -24.01 -12.63 1.56
CA ALA A 153 -25.03 -11.58 1.56
C ALA A 153 -25.91 -11.60 0.31
N ALA A 154 -25.36 -11.98 -0.85
CA ALA A 154 -26.13 -12.14 -2.08
C ALA A 154 -27.22 -13.23 -1.99
N GLY A 155 -27.17 -14.11 -0.98
CA GLY A 155 -28.18 -15.14 -0.67
C GLY A 155 -29.41 -14.68 0.12
N GLY A 156 -29.53 -13.39 0.48
CA GLY A 156 -30.79 -12.80 0.96
C GLY A 156 -30.99 -12.60 2.47
N GLN A 157 -29.99 -12.84 3.32
CA GLN A 157 -30.07 -12.51 4.77
C GLN A 157 -28.74 -11.92 5.29
N PRO A 158 -28.64 -10.59 5.51
CA PRO A 158 -27.38 -9.89 5.76
C PRO A 158 -26.98 -9.84 7.25
N ILE A 159 -27.33 -10.87 8.04
CA ILE A 159 -26.98 -10.92 9.48
C ILE A 159 -25.49 -11.22 9.64
N ALA A 160 -24.92 -12.10 8.81
CA ALA A 160 -23.49 -12.42 8.83
C ALA A 160 -22.63 -11.23 8.43
N ALA A 161 -23.07 -10.45 7.43
CA ALA A 161 -22.39 -9.24 7.00
C ALA A 161 -22.37 -8.17 8.09
N LEU A 162 -23.50 -7.96 8.78
CA LEU A 162 -23.57 -7.05 9.92
C LEU A 162 -22.71 -7.54 11.09
N ALA A 163 -22.73 -8.83 11.40
CA ALA A 163 -21.93 -9.41 12.47
C ALA A 163 -20.42 -9.27 12.19
N LEU A 164 -19.98 -9.53 10.96
CA LEU A 164 -18.58 -9.38 10.55
C LEU A 164 -18.14 -7.91 10.50
N LEU A 165 -19.01 -7.00 10.04
CA LEU A 165 -18.74 -5.56 10.06
C LEU A 165 -18.59 -5.04 11.49
N LEU A 166 -19.50 -5.42 12.39
CA LEU A 166 -19.44 -5.07 13.81
C LEU A 166 -18.21 -5.66 14.48
N PHE A 167 -17.89 -6.92 14.20
CA PHE A 167 -16.70 -7.58 14.73
C PHE A 167 -15.41 -6.87 14.28
N GLY A 168 -15.28 -6.57 12.98
CA GLY A 168 -14.16 -5.80 12.46
C GLY A 168 -14.05 -4.41 13.09
N GLY A 169 -15.17 -3.72 13.27
CA GLY A 169 -15.23 -2.43 13.98
C GLY A 169 -14.78 -2.52 15.44
N VAL A 170 -15.17 -3.57 16.17
CA VAL A 170 -14.73 -3.82 17.55
C VAL A 170 -13.23 -4.07 17.60
N VAL A 171 -12.69 -4.94 16.75
CA VAL A 171 -11.25 -5.22 16.68
C VAL A 171 -10.45 -3.94 16.39
N LEU A 172 -10.93 -3.12 15.45
CA LEU A 172 -10.29 -1.86 15.09
C LEU A 172 -10.31 -0.86 16.24
N ALA A 173 -11.45 -0.70 16.91
CA ALA A 173 -11.58 0.16 18.10
C ALA A 173 -10.70 -0.32 19.26
N SER A 174 -10.56 -1.63 19.45
CA SER A 174 -9.69 -2.22 20.46
C SER A 174 -8.20 -2.03 20.16
N ALA A 175 -7.80 -1.99 18.89
CA ALA A 175 -6.40 -1.75 18.50
C ALA A 175 -5.95 -0.29 18.68
N PHE A 176 -6.89 0.66 18.73
CA PHE A 176 -6.64 2.10 18.95
C PHE A 176 -6.90 2.56 20.39
N ARG A 177 -7.25 1.65 21.30
CA ARG A 177 -7.33 1.90 22.74
C ARG A 177 -6.01 1.57 23.43
#